data_AF-A0A5J4P6Z2-F1
#
_entry.id   AF-A0A5J4P6Z2-F1
#
_cell.length_a   1.000
_cell.length_b   1.000
_cell.length_c   1.000
_cell.angle_alpha   90.00
_cell.angle_beta   90.00
_cell.angle_gamma   90.00
#
_symmetry.space_group_name_H-M   'P 1'
#
loop_
_entity.id
_entity.type
_entity.pdbx_description
1 polymer ?
#
loop_
_entity_poly.entity_id
_entity_poly.type
_entity_poly.pdbx_seq_one_letter_code
_entity_poly.pdbx_strand_id
1 'polypeptide(L)'
;VINSTVGISEKNSSTDWLRLPLLILLISNRKFTIGRYADNHIILYYVSNNPTQLFHYIRAENVHLVLTFTTMNKKKIIIYQVFTRLFGNTNTACLCGGSITENGCGKMSDFTVGALREIKKLGITHIWYTGIIEHATQTDYTAYGIAPDHPAIVKGKAGSPYAIKDYYDVDPDLANDVPKRMKEFENLV
;
A
#
# COMPACT_ATOMS: atom_id res chain seq x y z
N VAL A 1 -13.52 1.13 30.77
CA VAL A 1 -13.84 1.22 32.22
C VAL A 1 -14.04 -0.21 32.73
N ILE A 2 -13.03 -0.77 33.40
CA ILE A 2 -13.17 -1.99 34.20
C ILE A 2 -12.52 -1.61 35.53
N ASN A 3 -13.35 -1.42 36.56
CA ASN A 3 -12.92 -1.09 37.91
C ASN A 3 -12.61 -2.40 38.65
N SER A 4 -11.33 -2.69 38.87
CA SER A 4 -10.93 -3.66 39.90
C SER A 4 -9.84 -3.03 40.75
N THR A 5 -10.24 -2.50 41.90
CA THR A 5 -9.35 -1.98 42.93
C THR A 5 -8.77 -3.16 43.69
N VAL A 6 -7.51 -3.51 43.44
CA VAL A 6 -6.76 -4.43 44.31
C VAL A 6 -5.92 -3.55 45.24
N GLY A 7 -6.33 -3.48 46.51
CA GLY A 7 -5.61 -2.73 47.53
C GLY A 7 -4.25 -3.37 47.83
N ILE A 8 -3.19 -2.56 47.84
CA ILE A 8 -1.84 -2.99 48.23
C ILE A 8 -1.60 -2.46 49.65
N SER A 9 -1.41 -3.38 50.60
CA SER A 9 -0.94 -3.09 51.95
C SER A 9 0.59 -2.99 51.93
N GLU A 10 1.14 -1.85 52.33
CA GLU A 10 2.58 -1.68 52.52
C GLU A 10 3.03 -2.42 53.79
N LYS A 11 3.86 -3.46 53.62
CA LYS A 11 4.69 -3.99 54.71
C LYS A 11 6.14 -3.59 54.47
N ASN A 12 6.62 -2.67 55.30
CA ASN A 12 8.03 -2.32 55.44
C ASN A 12 8.78 -3.42 56.21
N SER A 13 9.68 -4.17 55.56
CA SER A 13 10.89 -4.69 56.21
C SER A 13 11.95 -5.06 55.16
N SER A 14 13.21 -4.76 55.48
CA SER A 14 14.29 -4.50 54.53
C SER A 14 15.16 -5.69 54.12
N THR A 15 14.68 -6.94 54.11
CA THR A 15 15.57 -8.10 53.84
C THR A 15 15.01 -9.27 53.01
N ASP A 16 13.83 -9.18 52.39
CA ASP A 16 13.21 -10.33 51.69
C ASP A 16 13.25 -10.25 50.14
N TRP A 17 14.44 -10.05 49.55
CA TRP A 17 14.60 -9.92 48.10
C TRP A 17 14.43 -11.21 47.28
N LEU A 18 14.36 -12.39 47.93
CA LEU A 18 14.24 -13.69 47.25
C LEU A 18 12.87 -14.36 47.41
N ARG A 19 11.87 -13.70 48.00
CA ARG A 19 10.57 -14.32 48.35
C ARG A 19 9.32 -13.52 47.98
N LEU A 20 9.35 -12.70 46.93
CA LEU A 20 8.12 -12.05 46.44
C LEU A 20 7.60 -12.68 45.14
N PRO A 21 6.28 -12.94 45.05
CA PRO A 21 5.68 -13.73 43.99
C PRO A 21 5.76 -12.99 42.65
N LEU A 22 6.13 -13.71 41.60
CA LEU A 22 5.88 -13.34 40.21
C LEU A 22 4.39 -12.98 40.06
N LEU A 23 4.06 -11.69 40.04
CA LEU A 23 2.70 -11.24 39.82
C LEU A 23 2.40 -11.32 38.32
N ILE A 24 1.86 -12.45 37.89
CA ILE A 24 1.38 -12.65 36.52
C ILE A 24 0.00 -11.99 36.43
N LEU A 25 -0.06 -10.81 35.82
CA LEU A 25 -1.32 -10.13 35.54
C LEU A 25 -1.88 -10.65 34.21
N LEU A 26 -2.92 -11.50 34.27
CA LEU A 26 -3.67 -11.95 33.10
C LEU A 26 -4.76 -10.92 32.78
N ILE A 27 -4.48 -9.99 31.86
CA ILE A 27 -5.51 -9.14 31.27
C ILE A 27 -5.93 -9.80 29.94
N SER A 28 -7.19 -10.24 29.88
CA SER A 28 -7.93 -10.70 28.69
C SER A 28 -7.06 -11.25 27.53
N ASN A 29 -6.86 -12.58 27.52
CA ASN A 29 -6.23 -13.35 26.45
C ASN A 29 -4.77 -13.00 26.08
N ARG A 30 -4.03 -12.24 26.90
CA ARG A 30 -2.61 -11.96 26.68
C ARG A 30 -1.79 -12.20 27.95
N LYS A 31 -0.69 -12.96 27.84
CA LYS A 31 0.24 -13.24 28.94
C LYS A 31 1.22 -12.08 29.10
N PHE A 32 1.19 -11.42 30.24
CA PHE A 32 2.20 -10.43 30.64
C PHE A 32 3.00 -10.97 31.82
N THR A 33 4.29 -10.65 31.88
CA THR A 33 5.13 -10.96 33.04
C THR A 33 5.74 -9.66 33.56
N ILE A 34 5.47 -9.34 34.83
CA ILE A 34 5.99 -8.15 35.51
C ILE A 34 7.22 -8.56 36.31
N GLY A 35 8.35 -7.89 36.07
CA GLY A 35 9.56 -8.01 36.88
C GLY A 35 9.86 -6.68 37.57
N ARG A 36 10.17 -6.71 38.88
CA ARG A 36 10.68 -5.54 39.60
C ARG A 36 12.21 -5.61 39.60
N TYR A 37 12.87 -4.51 39.24
CA TYR A 37 14.32 -4.37 39.37
C TYR A 37 14.64 -3.46 40.57
N ALA A 38 15.88 -3.55 41.08
CA ALA A 38 16.36 -2.66 42.14
C ALA A 38 16.23 -1.17 41.72
N ASP A 39 16.11 -0.28 42.71
CA ASP A 39 16.02 1.18 42.56
C ASP A 39 14.69 1.73 41.99
N ASN A 40 13.53 1.18 42.39
CA ASN A 40 12.20 1.65 42.00
C ASN A 40 11.88 1.59 40.49
N HIS A 41 12.69 0.89 39.70
CA HIS A 41 12.42 0.63 38.29
C HIS A 41 11.56 -0.63 38.12
N ILE A 42 10.41 -0.50 37.43
CA ILE A 42 9.55 -1.63 37.03
C ILE A 42 9.77 -1.86 35.54
N ILE A 43 10.14 -3.09 35.15
CA ILE A 43 10.26 -3.49 33.75
C ILE A 43 9.11 -4.46 33.42
N LEU A 44 8.31 -4.08 32.43
CA LEU A 44 7.20 -4.90 31.95
C LEU A 44 7.65 -5.67 30.71
N TYR A 45 7.64 -7.00 30.81
CA TYR A 45 7.91 -7.86 29.67
C TYR A 45 6.58 -8.36 29.11
N TYR A 46 6.33 -8.06 27.84
CA TYR A 46 5.22 -8.61 27.10
C TYR A 46 5.70 -9.75 26.21
N VAL A 47 5.11 -10.93 26.38
CA VAL A 47 5.38 -12.09 25.54
C VAL A 47 4.29 -12.16 24.48
N SER A 48 4.60 -11.67 23.28
CA SER A 48 3.74 -11.85 22.11
C SER A 48 4.09 -13.14 21.37
N ASN A 49 3.08 -13.86 20.90
CA ASN A 49 3.26 -14.89 19.87
C ASN A 49 3.49 -14.29 18.46
N ASN A 50 3.61 -12.95 18.33
CA ASN A 50 3.72 -12.24 17.06
C ASN A 50 4.97 -11.32 17.09
N PRO A 51 5.95 -11.50 16.18
CA PRO A 51 7.29 -10.88 16.30
C PRO A 51 7.36 -9.37 16.07
N THR A 52 6.23 -8.68 15.85
CA THR A 52 6.20 -7.26 15.42
C THR A 52 5.75 -6.26 16.49
N GLN A 53 5.71 -6.63 17.77
CA GLN A 53 5.39 -5.67 18.85
C GLN A 53 6.68 -5.14 19.50
N LEU A 54 6.91 -3.82 19.38
CA LEU A 54 8.02 -3.10 20.00
C LEU A 54 7.80 -2.92 21.50
N PHE A 55 8.85 -3.17 22.27
CA PHE A 55 8.93 -2.96 23.72
C PHE A 55 9.06 -1.45 24.02
N HIS A 56 8.33 -0.95 25.02
CA HIS A 56 8.57 0.39 25.58
C HIS A 56 9.10 0.29 27.00
N TYR A 57 10.23 0.96 27.26
CA TYR A 57 10.75 1.24 28.60
C TYR A 57 9.90 2.33 29.26
N ILE A 58 9.42 2.11 30.49
CA ILE A 58 8.62 3.08 31.23
C ILE A 58 9.31 3.37 32.57
N ARG A 59 9.67 4.64 32.81
CA ARG A 59 10.13 5.15 34.10
C ARG A 59 8.90 5.48 34.95
N ALA A 60 8.71 4.79 36.07
CA ALA A 60 7.58 5.03 36.98
C ALA A 60 7.94 6.14 37.97
N GLU A 61 7.56 7.38 37.69
CA GLU A 61 7.68 8.49 38.65
C GLU A 61 6.37 8.79 39.39
N ASN A 62 5.22 8.23 38.97
CA ASN A 62 3.94 8.37 39.67
C ASN A 62 3.03 7.12 39.44
N VAL A 63 2.22 6.76 40.43
CA VAL A 63 1.56 5.44 40.67
C VAL A 63 0.50 5.02 39.62
N HIS A 64 0.33 5.72 38.51
CA HIS A 64 -0.61 5.34 37.44
C HIS A 64 0.13 4.86 36.19
N LEU A 65 0.09 3.54 35.96
CA LEU A 65 0.72 2.89 34.83
C LEU A 65 -0.35 2.65 33.73
N VAL A 66 -0.35 3.49 32.69
CA VAL A 66 -1.23 3.35 31.52
C VAL A 66 -0.45 2.66 30.40
N LEU A 67 -0.78 1.41 30.12
CA LEU A 67 -0.23 0.66 28.98
C LEU A 67 -1.07 0.96 27.73
N THR A 68 -0.53 1.78 26.85
CA THR A 68 -1.11 2.03 25.51
C THR A 68 -0.46 1.08 24.51
N PHE A 69 -1.22 0.09 24.03
CA PHE A 69 -0.77 -0.78 22.94
C PHE A 69 -1.16 -0.16 21.60
N THR A 70 -0.17 0.24 20.80
CA THR A 70 -0.37 0.55 19.39
C THR A 70 -0.34 -0.76 18.61
N THR A 71 -1.48 -1.19 18.08
CA THR A 71 -1.49 -2.24 17.06
C THR A 71 -0.82 -1.69 15.80
N MET A 72 0.33 -2.27 15.43
CA MET A 72 0.91 -2.11 14.10
C MET A 72 -0.08 -2.68 13.08
N ASN A 73 -1.02 -1.85 12.64
CA ASN A 73 -2.00 -2.19 11.61
C ASN A 73 -1.22 -2.38 10.30
N LYS A 74 -0.97 -3.64 9.91
CA LYS A 74 -0.57 -3.93 8.53
C LYS A 74 -1.68 -3.41 7.63
N LYS A 75 -1.41 -2.30 6.92
CA LYS A 75 -2.39 -1.71 6.00
C LYS A 75 -2.74 -2.76 4.95
N LYS A 76 -4.02 -3.12 4.86
CA LYS A 76 -4.54 -4.09 3.90
C LYS A 76 -4.29 -3.54 2.49
N ILE A 77 -3.57 -4.31 1.66
CA ILE A 77 -3.35 -3.95 0.25
C ILE A 77 -4.61 -4.31 -0.53
N ILE A 78 -5.14 -3.32 -1.25
CA ILE A 78 -6.26 -3.43 -2.18
C ILE A 78 -5.81 -2.79 -3.49
N ILE A 79 -5.76 -3.59 -4.56
CA ILE A 79 -5.25 -3.21 -5.88
C ILE A 79 -6.43 -2.98 -6.82
N TYR A 80 -6.43 -1.83 -7.49
CA TYR A 80 -7.32 -1.55 -8.61
C TYR A 80 -6.55 -1.75 -9.91
N GLN A 81 -6.78 -2.88 -10.58
CA GLN A 81 -6.23 -3.11 -11.91
C GLN A 81 -7.08 -2.41 -12.95
N VAL A 82 -6.44 -1.54 -13.73
CA VAL A 82 -7.09 -0.73 -14.76
C VAL A 82 -6.42 -1.01 -16.10
N PHE A 83 -7.23 -1.14 -17.15
CA PHE A 83 -6.71 -1.15 -18.50
C PHE A 83 -6.64 0.30 -19.01
N THR A 84 -5.43 0.87 -19.05
CA THR A 84 -5.22 2.31 -19.23
C THR A 84 -5.86 2.84 -20.51
N ARG A 85 -5.78 2.09 -21.60
CA ARG A 85 -6.41 2.39 -22.90
C ARG A 85 -7.93 2.56 -22.84
N LEU A 86 -8.61 1.98 -21.86
CA LEU A 86 -10.06 2.10 -21.70
C LEU A 86 -10.47 3.17 -20.69
N PHE A 87 -9.58 3.53 -19.77
CA PHE A 87 -9.88 4.49 -18.74
C PHE A 87 -9.96 5.90 -19.33
N GLY A 88 -11.09 6.59 -19.13
CA GLY A 88 -11.29 7.94 -19.67
C GLY A 88 -11.67 8.01 -21.15
N ASN A 89 -11.62 6.89 -21.88
CA ASN A 89 -12.10 6.84 -23.27
C ASN A 89 -13.62 7.02 -23.30
N THR A 90 -14.09 8.17 -23.76
CA THR A 90 -15.53 8.49 -23.90
C THR A 90 -16.11 8.07 -25.25
N ASN A 91 -15.26 7.63 -26.18
CA ASN A 91 -15.72 7.12 -27.47
C ASN A 91 -16.46 5.79 -27.26
N THR A 92 -17.70 5.72 -27.77
CA THR A 92 -18.56 4.54 -27.67
C THR A 92 -18.42 3.58 -28.86
N ALA A 93 -17.66 3.97 -29.89
CA ALA A 93 -17.35 3.10 -31.02
C ALA A 93 -16.50 1.90 -30.58
N CYS A 94 -16.91 0.71 -31.01
CA CYS A 94 -16.22 -0.55 -30.77
C CYS A 94 -16.11 -1.33 -32.08
N LEU A 95 -15.46 -0.71 -33.06
CA LEU A 95 -15.24 -1.32 -34.37
C LEU A 95 -14.17 -2.41 -34.25
N CYS A 96 -14.50 -3.61 -34.69
CA CYS A 96 -13.55 -4.70 -34.77
C CYS A 96 -12.40 -4.31 -35.71
N GLY A 97 -11.16 -4.33 -35.20
CA GLY A 97 -10.00 -3.87 -35.98
C GLY A 97 -9.99 -2.37 -36.29
N GLY A 98 -10.76 -1.57 -35.55
CA GLY A 98 -10.76 -0.12 -35.67
C GLY A 98 -9.41 0.50 -35.26
N SER A 99 -9.08 1.63 -35.87
CA SER A 99 -7.91 2.44 -35.52
C SER A 99 -8.09 3.17 -34.19
N ILE A 100 -7.01 3.81 -33.72
CA ILE A 100 -7.09 4.72 -32.58
C ILE A 100 -8.04 5.90 -32.82
N THR A 101 -8.16 6.39 -34.05
CA THR A 101 -9.08 7.49 -34.40
C THR A 101 -10.54 7.04 -34.40
N GLU A 102 -10.80 5.80 -34.81
CA GLU A 102 -12.16 5.23 -34.87
C GLU A 102 -12.68 4.84 -33.48
N ASN A 103 -11.87 4.13 -32.68
CA ASN A 103 -12.29 3.57 -31.39
C ASN A 103 -11.89 4.44 -30.18
N GLY A 104 -11.07 5.46 -30.39
CA GLY A 104 -10.48 6.23 -29.30
C GLY A 104 -9.47 5.42 -28.48
N CYS A 105 -8.88 6.11 -27.52
CA CYS A 105 -7.94 5.58 -26.53
C CYS A 105 -7.95 6.50 -25.31
N GLY A 106 -7.97 5.91 -24.12
CA GLY A 106 -7.73 6.60 -22.87
C GLY A 106 -6.31 7.14 -22.79
N LYS A 107 -6.14 8.24 -22.07
CA LYS A 107 -4.88 8.96 -21.91
C LYS A 107 -4.43 8.95 -20.46
N MET A 108 -3.12 9.06 -20.24
CA MET A 108 -2.58 9.19 -18.87
C MET A 108 -3.16 10.42 -18.15
N SER A 109 -3.48 11.48 -18.89
CA SER A 109 -4.15 12.68 -18.36
C SER A 109 -5.56 12.42 -17.83
N ASP A 110 -6.22 11.32 -18.22
CA ASP A 110 -7.56 11.00 -17.76
C ASP A 110 -7.57 10.59 -16.28
N PHE A 111 -6.43 10.16 -15.73
CA PHE A 111 -6.20 9.94 -14.31
C PHE A 111 -6.05 11.26 -13.55
N THR A 112 -7.08 12.10 -13.64
CA THR A 112 -7.12 13.39 -12.95
C THR A 112 -7.06 13.22 -11.44
N VAL A 113 -6.66 14.29 -10.74
CA VAL A 113 -6.70 14.35 -9.27
C VAL A 113 -8.10 14.02 -8.73
N GLY A 114 -9.16 14.42 -9.45
CA GLY A 114 -10.54 14.06 -9.11
C GLY A 114 -10.77 12.55 -9.18
N ALA A 115 -10.43 11.93 -10.31
CA ALA A 115 -10.59 10.49 -10.51
C ALA A 115 -9.79 9.66 -9.49
N LEU A 116 -8.52 10.02 -9.25
CA LEU A 116 -7.67 9.36 -8.25
C LEU A 116 -8.22 9.51 -6.82
N ARG A 117 -8.83 10.66 -6.51
CA ARG A 117 -9.49 10.88 -5.22
C ARG A 117 -10.71 9.98 -5.05
N GLU A 118 -11.53 9.82 -6.09
CA GLU A 118 -12.68 8.91 -6.04
C GLU A 118 -12.23 7.43 -5.90
N ILE A 119 -11.20 7.01 -6.64
CA ILE A 119 -10.60 5.67 -6.49
C ILE A 119 -10.14 5.44 -5.04
N LYS A 120 -9.48 6.44 -4.43
CA LYS A 120 -9.03 6.37 -3.04
C LYS A 120 -10.20 6.30 -2.05
N LYS A 121 -11.32 6.99 -2.30
CA LYS A 121 -12.53 6.93 -1.46
C LYS A 121 -13.16 5.53 -1.43
N LEU A 122 -12.98 4.72 -2.48
CA LEU A 122 -13.38 3.31 -2.51
C LEU A 122 -12.52 2.41 -1.60
N GLY A 123 -11.50 2.96 -0.93
CA GLY A 123 -10.58 2.22 -0.08
C GLY A 123 -9.44 1.52 -0.83
N ILE A 124 -9.28 1.81 -2.13
CA ILE A 124 -8.15 1.33 -2.94
C ILE A 124 -6.85 1.93 -2.41
N THR A 125 -5.80 1.10 -2.39
CA THR A 125 -4.47 1.49 -1.89
C THR A 125 -3.42 1.59 -2.98
N HIS A 126 -3.57 0.83 -4.07
CA HIS A 126 -2.63 0.77 -5.18
C HIS A 126 -3.40 0.67 -6.49
N ILE A 127 -2.87 1.28 -7.55
CA ILE A 127 -3.40 1.15 -8.90
C ILE A 127 -2.40 0.34 -9.72
N TRP A 128 -2.89 -0.64 -10.46
CA TRP A 128 -2.10 -1.38 -11.44
C TRP A 128 -2.53 -0.95 -12.83
N TYR A 129 -1.70 -0.12 -13.46
CA TYR A 129 -1.86 0.31 -14.85
C TYR A 129 -1.43 -0.78 -15.82
N THR A 130 -2.38 -1.37 -16.55
CA THR A 130 -2.10 -2.38 -17.58
C THR A 130 -1.91 -1.70 -18.94
N GLY A 131 -0.83 -2.05 -19.64
CA GLY A 131 -0.54 -1.56 -21.00
C GLY A 131 0.26 -0.27 -21.09
N ILE A 132 0.86 0.21 -19.99
CA ILE A 132 1.70 1.44 -20.00
C ILE A 132 2.97 1.27 -20.82
N ILE A 133 3.64 0.12 -20.70
CA ILE A 133 4.91 -0.14 -21.36
C ILE A 133 4.69 -0.30 -22.86
N GLU A 134 5.61 0.22 -23.68
CA GLU A 134 5.50 0.11 -25.13
C GLU A 134 5.37 -1.37 -25.56
N HIS A 135 4.29 -1.63 -26.25
CA HIS A 135 3.94 -2.95 -26.76
C HIS A 135 3.73 -2.92 -28.27
N ALA A 136 3.77 -4.10 -28.87
CA ALA A 136 3.64 -4.26 -30.32
C ALA A 136 2.33 -3.65 -30.81
N THR A 137 2.38 -2.74 -31.77
CA THR A 137 1.24 -1.96 -32.28
C THR A 137 1.34 -1.78 -33.79
N GLN A 138 0.21 -1.72 -34.50
CA GLN A 138 0.17 -1.38 -35.92
C GLN A 138 -0.07 0.13 -36.15
N THR A 139 -0.28 0.93 -35.09
CA THR A 139 -0.44 2.37 -35.21
C THR A 139 0.88 2.99 -35.70
N ASP A 140 0.81 3.84 -36.73
CA ASP A 140 1.99 4.47 -37.31
C ASP A 140 2.43 5.68 -36.49
N TYR A 141 3.60 5.56 -35.86
CA TYR A 141 4.27 6.61 -35.12
C TYR A 141 5.67 6.93 -35.70
N THR A 142 5.89 6.64 -36.98
CA THR A 142 7.20 6.83 -37.66
C THR A 142 7.67 8.27 -37.62
N ALA A 143 6.76 9.25 -37.57
CA ALA A 143 7.05 10.66 -37.36
C ALA A 143 7.82 10.95 -36.06
N TYR A 144 7.73 10.05 -35.07
CA TYR A 144 8.41 10.11 -33.78
C TYR A 144 9.52 9.07 -33.64
N GLY A 145 9.91 8.41 -34.74
CA GLY A 145 10.93 7.36 -34.75
C GLY A 145 10.46 5.99 -34.27
N ILE A 146 9.15 5.77 -34.11
CA ILE A 146 8.57 4.50 -33.65
C ILE A 146 7.93 3.78 -34.84
N ALA A 147 8.49 2.65 -35.25
CA ALA A 147 7.98 1.87 -36.37
C ALA A 147 6.74 1.04 -35.98
N PRO A 148 5.73 0.94 -36.86
CA PRO A 148 4.62 0.00 -36.68
C PRO A 148 5.11 -1.44 -36.83
N ASP A 149 4.52 -2.33 -36.04
CA ASP A 149 4.82 -3.76 -36.02
C ASP A 149 4.02 -4.53 -37.08
N HIS A 150 4.57 -5.66 -37.52
CA HIS A 150 4.00 -6.44 -38.61
C HIS A 150 2.63 -7.05 -38.25
N PRO A 151 1.61 -7.00 -39.12
CA PRO A 151 0.26 -7.42 -38.77
C PRO A 151 0.13 -8.90 -38.37
N ALA A 152 1.05 -9.75 -38.81
CA ALA A 152 1.09 -11.17 -38.44
C ALA A 152 1.50 -11.42 -36.96
N ILE A 153 2.13 -10.46 -36.28
CA ILE A 153 2.57 -10.60 -34.89
C ILE A 153 1.67 -9.85 -33.90
N VAL A 154 0.99 -8.81 -34.37
CA VAL A 154 0.16 -7.94 -33.52
C VAL A 154 -1.27 -8.45 -33.44
N LYS A 155 -1.79 -8.58 -32.22
CA LYS A 155 -3.19 -8.95 -31.96
C LYS A 155 -4.10 -7.72 -32.05
N GLY A 156 -4.60 -7.43 -33.25
CA GLY A 156 -5.39 -6.23 -33.54
C GLY A 156 -4.52 -5.00 -33.79
N LYS A 157 -5.10 -3.86 -34.19
CA LYS A 157 -4.32 -2.66 -34.54
C LYS A 157 -3.60 -2.04 -33.34
N ALA A 158 -4.29 -1.94 -32.20
CA ALA A 158 -3.75 -1.34 -30.97
C ALA A 158 -2.71 -2.22 -30.25
N GLY A 159 -2.59 -3.50 -30.63
CA GLY A 159 -1.71 -4.41 -29.90
C GLY A 159 -2.33 -5.04 -28.67
N SER A 160 -1.62 -6.05 -28.16
CA SER A 160 -1.92 -6.62 -26.86
C SER A 160 -1.07 -5.91 -25.81
N PRO A 161 -1.64 -5.46 -24.68
CA PRO A 161 -0.87 -4.78 -23.62
C PRO A 161 0.16 -5.67 -22.92
N TYR A 162 0.20 -6.95 -23.27
CA TYR A 162 1.17 -7.93 -22.76
C TYR A 162 2.26 -8.28 -23.79
N ALA A 163 2.16 -7.77 -25.02
CA ALA A 163 3.15 -7.99 -26.08
C ALA A 163 4.23 -6.90 -26.05
N ILE A 164 4.94 -6.80 -24.92
CA ILE A 164 5.96 -5.76 -24.69
C ILE A 164 7.08 -5.88 -25.72
N LYS A 165 7.45 -4.75 -26.35
CA LYS A 165 8.56 -4.68 -27.29
C LYS A 165 9.72 -3.81 -26.82
N ASP A 166 9.44 -2.78 -26.02
CA ASP A 166 10.47 -1.97 -25.36
C ASP A 166 10.10 -1.77 -23.88
N TYR A 167 10.97 -2.23 -22.97
CA TYR A 167 10.77 -2.11 -21.52
C TYR A 167 11.14 -0.72 -20.98
N TYR A 168 11.78 0.12 -21.78
CA TYR A 168 12.27 1.43 -21.38
C TYR A 168 11.41 2.58 -21.91
N ASP A 169 10.36 2.27 -22.67
CA ASP A 169 9.47 3.25 -23.27
C ASP A 169 8.01 3.04 -22.85
N VAL A 170 7.22 4.11 -23.01
CA VAL A 170 5.78 4.16 -22.74
C VAL A 170 5.02 4.06 -24.06
N ASP A 171 3.89 3.36 -24.04
CA ASP A 171 3.02 3.23 -25.20
C ASP A 171 2.57 4.62 -25.71
N PRO A 172 2.90 4.99 -26.96
CA PRO A 172 2.53 6.27 -27.55
C PRO A 172 1.00 6.48 -27.64
N ASP A 173 0.19 5.41 -27.70
CA ASP A 173 -1.28 5.51 -27.72
C ASP A 173 -1.83 6.21 -26.47
N LEU A 174 -1.12 6.15 -25.34
CA LEU A 174 -1.57 6.64 -24.03
C LEU A 174 -1.17 8.10 -23.73
N ALA A 175 -0.28 8.67 -24.55
CA ALA A 175 0.19 10.04 -24.40
C ALA A 175 -0.72 11.04 -25.13
N ASN A 176 -0.80 12.25 -24.60
CA ASN A 176 -1.39 13.39 -25.31
C ASN A 176 -0.41 13.96 -26.33
N ASP A 177 0.88 14.00 -25.96
CA ASP A 177 2.01 14.44 -26.76
C ASP A 177 3.06 13.31 -26.80
N VAL A 178 3.11 12.57 -27.92
CA VAL A 178 3.95 11.37 -28.08
C VAL A 178 5.44 11.63 -27.76
N PRO A 179 6.09 12.70 -28.25
CA PRO A 179 7.43 13.09 -27.82
C PRO A 179 7.63 13.29 -26.31
N LYS A 180 6.55 13.60 -25.56
CA LYS A 180 6.58 13.83 -24.11
C LYS A 180 6.03 12.67 -23.27
N ARG A 181 5.73 11.51 -23.88
CA ARG A 181 5.11 10.35 -23.22
C ARG A 181 5.80 9.92 -21.91
N MET A 182 7.13 9.91 -21.87
CA MET A 182 7.88 9.61 -20.64
C MET A 182 7.61 10.64 -19.54
N LYS A 183 7.54 11.92 -19.90
CA LYS A 183 7.23 12.99 -18.95
C LYS A 183 5.78 12.95 -18.47
N GLU A 184 4.85 12.60 -19.36
CA GLU A 184 3.46 12.38 -18.98
C GLU A 184 3.31 11.21 -18.01
N PHE A 185 4.06 10.12 -18.21
CA PHE A 185 4.09 9.00 -17.28
C PHE A 185 4.68 9.39 -15.92
N GLU A 186 5.78 10.14 -15.87
CA GLU A 186 6.33 10.67 -14.61
C GLU A 186 5.32 11.53 -13.84
N ASN A 187 4.46 12.28 -14.53
CA ASN A 187 3.44 13.10 -13.88
C ASN A 187 2.25 12.27 -13.35
N LEU A 188 2.06 11.04 -13.85
CA LEU A 188 1.01 10.13 -13.39
C LEU A 188 1.39 9.42 -12.08
N VAL A 189 2.68 9.12 -11.87
CA VAL A 189 3.18 8.26 -10.77
C VAL A 189 3.58 8.99 -9.49
#